data_AF-A0A1Q3QJ51-F1
#
_entry.id   AF-A0A1Q3QJ51-F1
#
_cell.length_a   1.000
_cell.length_b   1.000
_cell.length_c   1.000
_cell.angle_alpha   90.00
_cell.angle_beta   90.00
_cell.angle_gamma   90.00
#
_symmetry.space_group_name_H-M   'P 1'
#
loop_
_entity.id
_entity.type
_entity.pdbx_description
1 polymer ?
#
loop_
_entity_poly.entity_id
_entity_poly.type
_entity_poly.pdbx_seq_one_letter_code
_entity_poly.pdbx_strand_id
1 'polypeptide(L)'
;MRLYNDFSGYDSFYVCGDIHGEFKTLVYELKRKRITNAIILLAGDCGIGFEKPAHYEQLYKKLEVALEKINCQLLLYEEIMMTPNILNKG
;
A
#
# COMPACT_ATOMS: atom_id res chain seq x y z
N MET A 1 16.10 -10.90 5.69
CA MET A 1 15.60 -10.81 4.30
C MET A 1 14.54 -11.88 4.11
N ARG A 2 13.27 -11.50 3.87
CA ARG A 2 12.25 -12.45 3.39
C ARG A 2 12.25 -12.40 1.87
N LEU A 3 12.40 -13.57 1.24
CA LEU A 3 12.33 -13.72 -0.20
C LEU A 3 10.95 -14.26 -0.57
N TYR A 4 10.24 -13.51 -1.41
CA TYR A 4 8.98 -13.94 -2.01
C TYR A 4 9.32 -14.36 -3.45
N ASN A 5 9.37 -15.68 -3.69
CA ASN A 5 9.90 -16.25 -4.93
C ASN A 5 8.84 -16.86 -5.85
N ASP A 6 7.58 -16.86 -5.41
CA ASP A 6 6.47 -17.39 -6.19
C ASP A 6 5.32 -16.38 -6.21
N PHE A 7 5.04 -15.89 -7.41
CA PHE A 7 3.94 -15.00 -7.72
C PHE A 7 3.08 -15.56 -8.87
N SER A 8 3.29 -16.82 -9.23
CA SER A 8 2.63 -17.49 -10.36
C SER A 8 1.13 -17.66 -10.19
N GLY A 9 0.62 -17.51 -8.95
CA GLY A 9 -0.81 -17.48 -8.64
C GLY A 9 -1.54 -16.20 -9.05
N TYR A 10 -0.84 -15.18 -9.54
CA TYR A 10 -1.40 -13.89 -9.93
C TYR A 10 -1.16 -13.61 -11.42
N ASP A 11 -2.13 -12.96 -12.06
CA ASP A 11 -2.09 -12.62 -13.50
C ASP A 11 -1.21 -11.41 -13.78
N SER A 12 -0.99 -10.55 -12.76
CA SER A 12 -0.31 -9.27 -12.96
C SER A 12 0.36 -8.74 -11.70
N PHE A 13 1.36 -7.88 -11.91
CA PHE A 13 2.12 -7.21 -10.86
C PHE A 13 2.16 -5.70 -11.15
N TYR A 14 1.66 -4.89 -10.23
CA TYR A 14 1.63 -3.44 -10.33
C TYR A 14 2.50 -2.82 -9.24
N VAL A 15 3.15 -1.71 -9.59
CA VAL A 15 3.90 -0.88 -8.65
C VAL A 15 3.23 0.49 -8.60
N CYS A 16 3.03 1.01 -7.40
CA CYS A 16 2.58 2.37 -7.16
C CYS A 16 3.24 2.93 -5.89
N GLY A 17 3.14 4.23 -5.67
CA GLY A 17 3.68 4.93 -4.50
C GLY A 17 2.96 6.27 -4.37
N ASP A 18 3.40 7.08 -3.42
CA ASP A 18 2.96 8.48 -3.29
C ASP A 18 1.44 8.65 -3.12
N ILE A 19 0.86 7.76 -2.31
CA ILE A 19 -0.58 7.80 -2.01
C ILE A 19 -0.89 8.67 -0.79
N HIS A 20 0.10 9.00 0.03
CA HIS A 20 -0.06 9.83 1.24
C HIS A 20 -1.24 9.39 2.14
N GLY A 21 -1.47 8.09 2.31
CA GLY A 21 -2.55 7.55 3.12
C GLY A 21 -3.90 7.37 2.39
N GLU A 22 -3.99 7.70 1.10
CA GLU A 22 -5.20 7.57 0.27
C GLU A 22 -5.49 6.13 -0.18
N PHE A 23 -5.44 5.18 0.76
CA PHE A 23 -5.70 3.75 0.52
C PHE A 23 -7.09 3.45 -0.04
N LYS A 24 -8.10 4.25 0.32
CA LYS A 24 -9.45 4.13 -0.25
C LYS A 24 -9.45 4.43 -1.74
N THR A 25 -8.73 5.48 -2.13
CA THR A 25 -8.56 5.89 -3.53
C THR A 25 -7.81 4.81 -4.31
N LEU A 26 -6.75 4.24 -3.73
CA LEU A 26 -6.06 3.07 -4.31
C LEU A 26 -7.03 1.93 -4.62
N VAL A 27 -7.81 1.48 -3.63
CA VAL A 27 -8.79 0.38 -3.83
C VAL A 27 -9.84 0.74 -4.87
N TYR A 28 -10.31 1.99 -4.87
CA TYR A 28 -11.25 2.47 -5.88
C TYR A 28 -10.66 2.39 -7.30
N GLU A 29 -9.41 2.82 -7.47
CA GLU A 29 -8.69 2.76 -8.74
C GLU A 29 -8.50 1.32 -9.24
N LEU A 30 -8.14 0.39 -8.36
CA LEU A 30 -8.02 -1.03 -8.71
C LEU A 30 -9.34 -1.56 -9.29
N LYS A 31 -10.47 -1.26 -8.62
CA LYS A 31 -11.80 -1.66 -9.08
C LYS A 31 -12.19 -0.98 -10.39
N ARG A 32 -11.98 0.34 -10.50
CA ARG A 32 -12.31 1.13 -11.68
C ARG A 32 -11.56 0.64 -12.92
N LYS A 33 -10.28 0.30 -12.76
CA LYS A 33 -9.42 -0.23 -13.82
C LYS A 33 -9.61 -1.73 -14.06
N ARG A 34 -10.51 -2.39 -13.32
CA ARG A 34 -10.72 -3.85 -13.34
C ARG A 34 -9.43 -4.64 -13.11
N ILE A 35 -8.58 -4.13 -12.22
CA ILE A 35 -7.40 -4.84 -11.74
C ILE A 35 -7.88 -5.89 -10.73
N THR A 36 -7.71 -7.14 -11.10
CA THR A 36 -8.08 -8.32 -10.30
C THR A 36 -7.00 -9.37 -10.44
N ASN A 37 -6.91 -10.31 -9.48
CA ASN A 37 -5.90 -11.36 -9.48
C ASN A 37 -4.47 -10.80 -9.63
N ALA A 38 -4.12 -9.81 -8.82
CA ALA A 38 -2.87 -9.05 -8.99
C ALA A 38 -2.12 -8.83 -7.68
N ILE A 39 -0.80 -8.68 -7.80
CA ILE A 39 0.04 -8.17 -6.71
C ILE A 39 0.23 -6.67 -6.90
N ILE A 40 0.05 -5.91 -5.83
CA ILE A 40 0.24 -4.48 -5.78
C ILE A 40 1.40 -4.20 -4.83
N LEU A 41 2.53 -3.73 -5.35
CA LEU A 41 3.63 -3.20 -4.55
C LEU A 41 3.42 -1.71 -4.35
N LEU A 42 3.19 -1.30 -3.11
CA LEU A 42 3.19 0.11 -2.71
C LEU A 42 4.58 0.47 -2.21
N ALA A 43 5.38 1.12 -3.06
CA ALA A 43 6.74 1.53 -2.77
C ALA A 43 6.82 3.05 -2.61
N GLY A 44 7.14 3.49 -1.39
CA GLY A 44 7.34 4.91 -1.08
C GLY A 44 6.04 5.67 -0.74
N ASP A 45 6.20 6.73 0.07
CA ASP A 45 5.19 7.68 0.56
C ASP A 45 3.74 7.16 0.65
N CYS A 46 3.58 6.14 1.50
CA CYS A 46 2.31 5.46 1.72
C CYS A 46 1.44 6.13 2.80
N GLY A 47 1.95 7.15 3.50
CA GLY A 47 1.24 7.83 4.59
C GLY A 47 1.07 7.00 5.88
N ILE A 48 1.89 5.95 6.08
CA ILE A 48 1.95 5.21 7.34
C ILE A 48 2.94 5.90 8.31
N GLY A 49 2.61 5.95 9.60
CA GLY A 49 3.43 6.55 10.66
C GLY A 49 2.92 7.91 11.20
N PHE A 50 1.90 8.51 10.59
CA PHE A 50 1.32 9.80 10.99
C PHE A 50 0.10 9.68 11.92
N GLU A 51 -0.50 8.51 12.01
CA GLU A 51 -1.72 8.24 12.80
C GLU A 51 -1.44 7.28 13.97
N LYS A 52 -2.42 7.14 14.88
CA LYS A 52 -2.33 6.19 16.00
C LYS A 52 -2.42 4.73 15.51
N PRO A 53 -1.77 3.76 16.18
CA PRO A 53 -1.84 2.34 15.79
C PRO A 53 -3.26 1.80 15.54
N ALA A 54 -4.22 2.19 16.39
CA ALA A 54 -5.62 1.79 16.25
C ALA A 54 -6.28 2.24 14.93
N HIS A 55 -5.82 3.36 14.34
CA HIS A 55 -6.25 3.79 13.01
C HIS A 55 -5.82 2.76 11.96
N TYR A 56 -4.55 2.35 12.00
CA TYR A 56 -3.97 1.42 11.04
C TYR A 56 -4.57 0.01 11.15
N GLU A 57 -4.87 -0.47 12.36
CA GLU A 57 -5.58 -1.74 12.54
C GLU A 57 -6.93 -1.76 11.82
N GLN A 58 -7.70 -0.68 11.94
CA GLN A 58 -8.99 -0.55 11.25
C GLN A 58 -8.82 -0.41 9.73
N LEU A 59 -7.80 0.31 9.31
CA LEU A 59 -7.46 0.48 7.90
C LEU A 59 -7.09 -0.87 7.26
N TYR A 60 -6.19 -1.63 7.87
CA TYR A 60 -5.73 -2.91 7.35
C TYR A 60 -6.86 -3.94 7.27
N LYS A 61 -7.75 -4.01 8.26
CA LYS A 61 -8.95 -4.86 8.19
C LYS A 61 -9.86 -4.49 7.02
N LYS A 62 -10.04 -3.20 6.74
CA LYS A 62 -10.86 -2.75 5.60
C LYS A 62 -10.18 -3.05 4.27
N LEU A 63 -8.86 -2.90 4.21
CA LEU A 63 -8.06 -3.21 3.02
C LEU A 63 -8.10 -4.69 2.68
N GLU A 64 -7.90 -5.57 3.67
CA GLU A 64 -7.97 -7.02 3.52
C GLU A 64 -9.30 -7.45 2.88
N VAL A 65 -10.43 -7.09 3.49
CA VAL A 65 -11.78 -7.39 2.97
C VAL A 65 -12.01 -6.83 1.56
N ALA A 66 -11.41 -5.68 1.24
CA ALA A 66 -11.58 -5.05 -0.06
C ALA A 66 -10.74 -5.72 -1.16
N LEU A 67 -9.52 -6.13 -0.82
CA LEU A 67 -8.56 -6.75 -1.73
C LEU A 67 -8.90 -8.23 -1.99
N GLU A 68 -9.41 -8.95 -0.98
CA GLU A 68 -9.92 -10.32 -1.13
C GLU A 68 -11.00 -10.41 -2.23
N LYS A 69 -11.92 -9.42 -2.27
CA LYS A 69 -13.01 -9.38 -3.27
C LYS A 69 -12.54 -9.28 -4.72
N ILE A 70 -11.31 -8.81 -4.93
CA ILE A 70 -10.69 -8.67 -6.26
C ILE A 70 -9.49 -9.60 -6.42
N ASN A 71 -9.30 -10.54 -5.49
CA ASN A 71 -8.15 -11.44 -5.41
C ASN A 71 -6.80 -10.71 -5.57
N CYS A 72 -6.63 -9.58 -4.89
CA CYS A 72 -5.38 -8.82 -4.95
C CYS A 72 -4.59 -8.94 -3.64
N GLN A 73 -3.27 -8.92 -3.74
CA GLN A 73 -2.37 -8.87 -2.59
C GLN A 73 -1.61 -7.55 -2.57
N LEU A 74 -1.60 -6.86 -1.44
CA LEU A 74 -0.85 -5.62 -1.25
C LEU A 74 0.44 -5.90 -0.49
N LEU A 75 1.57 -5.50 -1.07
CA LEU A 75 2.88 -5.49 -0.44
C LEU A 75 3.23 -4.04 -0.14
N LEU A 76 3.40 -3.70 1.13
CA LEU A 76 3.86 -2.38 1.54
C LEU A 76 5.38 -2.39 1.67
N TYR A 77 6.03 -1.45 0.98
CA TYR A 77 7.44 -1.12 1.20
C TYR A 77 7.53 0.30 1.72
N GLU A 78 7.81 0.41 3.02
CA GLU A 78 8.02 1.69 3.69
C GLU A 78 9.42 2.21 3.36
N GLU A 79 9.50 3.24 2.52
CA GLU A 79 10.62 4.17 2.63
C GLU A 79 10.31 5.14 3.77
N ILE A 80 11.20 5.21 4.76
CA ILE A 80 11.12 6.23 5.81
C ILE A 80 11.32 7.59 5.11
N MET A 81 10.21 8.29 4.81
CA MET A 81 10.28 9.72 4.57
C MET A 81 10.77 10.37 5.85
N MET A 82 12.07 10.68 5.92
CA MET A 82 12.58 11.62 6.91
C MET A 82 11.80 12.92 6.69
N THR A 83 10.92 13.26 7.63
CA THR A 83 10.27 14.57 7.62
C THR A 83 11.36 15.64 7.57
N PRO A 84 11.30 16.62 6.65
CA PRO A 84 12.28 17.69 6.56
C PRO A 84 12.03 18.69 7.69
N ASN A 85 12.30 18.31 8.93
CA ASN A 85 12.31 19.21 10.09
C ASN A 85 13.70 19.33 10.74
N ILE A 86 14.77 18.93 10.02
CA ILE A 86 16.16 19.14 10.45
C ILE A 86 16.97 19.81 9.34
N LEU A 87 16.45 20.87 8.72
CA LEU A 87 17.23 21.84 7.95
C LEU A 87 16.50 23.19 7.99
N ASN A 88 16.55 23.88 9.13
CA ASN A 88 16.55 25.35 9.25
C ASN A 88 16.46 25.75 10.73
N LYS A 89 17.62 25.74 11.40
CA LYS A 89 17.95 26.69 12.45
C LYS A 89 19.37 27.20 12.16
N GLY A 90 19.45 28.03 11.12
CA GLY A 90 20.50 29.03 10.98
C GLY A 90 19.99 30.33 11.58
#